data_AF-A0A419QXX7-F1
#
_entry.id   AF-A0A419QXX7-F1
#
_cell.length_a   1.000
_cell.length_b   1.000
_cell.length_c   1.000
_cell.angle_alpha   90.00
_cell.angle_beta   90.00
_cell.angle_gamma   90.00
#
_symmetry.space_group_name_H-M   'P 1'
#
loop_
_entity.id
_entity.type
_entity.pdbx_description
1 polymer ?
#
loop_
_entity_poly.entity_id
_entity_poly.type
_entity_poly.pdbx_seq_one_letter_code
_entity_poly.pdbx_strand_id
1 'polypeptide(L)'
;MLENDDSFSAFLEVFRTRPDWMNGFLDYAAQNPRALQNLAKLRARLPNDAIESTTDRTLLIAFARTGDIASAYKLYTHLIKKRTSTKGWDSSVPPFDWALSDKDGFQASVPGDSDDLNISIKPGKGGVFATKIIPVNGGDSLHIQGNFKGTGFTDTSPLEVSVSCVELGSTLGSTQFTSSPIDLSISSIPAECHFAAIILNGRAWSFGGKIKATISPLSITSGKSTLTTSK
;
A
#
# COMPACT_ATOMS: atom_id res chain seq x y z
N MET A 1 -27.09 10.39 6.82
CA MET A 1 -27.93 10.66 5.62
C MET A 1 -27.70 9.63 4.52
N LEU A 2 -26.47 9.18 4.24
CA LEU A 2 -26.18 8.00 3.38
C LEU A 2 -26.19 6.66 4.15
N GLU A 3 -26.80 6.61 5.33
CA GLU A 3 -26.70 5.45 6.25
C GLU A 3 -27.89 4.48 6.10
N ASN A 4 -28.97 4.89 5.41
CA ASN A 4 -30.15 4.06 5.16
C ASN A 4 -30.21 3.65 3.66
N ASP A 5 -30.47 2.37 3.39
CA ASP A 5 -30.57 1.80 2.04
C ASP A 5 -31.71 2.45 1.23
N ASP A 6 -32.79 2.94 1.87
CA ASP A 6 -33.90 3.62 1.18
C ASP A 6 -33.47 4.94 0.51
N SER A 7 -32.47 5.62 1.09
CA SER A 7 -31.95 6.88 0.55
C SER A 7 -31.02 6.64 -0.64
N PHE A 8 -30.45 5.43 -0.76
CA PHE A 8 -29.43 5.10 -1.75
C PHE A 8 -29.91 5.34 -3.18
N SER A 9 -31.13 4.87 -3.52
CA SER A 9 -31.68 5.00 -4.87
C SER A 9 -31.91 6.46 -5.25
N ALA A 10 -32.43 7.28 -4.31
CA ALA A 10 -32.62 8.70 -4.53
C ALA A 10 -31.29 9.43 -4.77
N PHE A 11 -30.27 9.14 -3.97
CA PHE A 11 -28.92 9.71 -4.16
C PHE A 11 -28.31 9.27 -5.50
N LEU A 12 -28.48 8.02 -5.90
CA LEU A 12 -27.95 7.53 -7.18
C LEU A 12 -28.59 8.27 -8.37
N GLU A 13 -29.90 8.49 -8.36
CA GLU A 13 -30.56 9.24 -9.44
C GLU A 13 -30.09 10.70 -9.50
N VAL A 14 -29.95 11.35 -8.34
CA VAL A 14 -29.40 12.71 -8.28
C VAL A 14 -27.96 12.74 -8.78
N PHE A 15 -27.13 11.75 -8.43
CA PHE A 15 -25.71 11.77 -8.80
C PHE A 15 -25.48 11.49 -10.28
N ARG A 16 -26.43 10.82 -10.95
CA ARG A 16 -26.40 10.65 -12.42
C ARG A 16 -26.50 11.97 -13.17
N THR A 17 -27.10 13.01 -12.59
CA THR A 17 -27.16 14.34 -13.21
C THR A 17 -25.85 15.13 -13.03
N ARG A 18 -24.87 14.58 -12.30
CA ARG A 18 -23.55 15.17 -12.02
C ARG A 18 -23.64 16.59 -11.45
N PRO A 19 -24.32 16.79 -10.30
CA PRO A 19 -24.45 18.12 -9.73
C PRO A 19 -23.08 18.63 -9.25
N ASP A 20 -22.85 19.94 -9.35
CA ASP A 20 -21.56 20.56 -9.03
C ASP A 20 -21.09 20.33 -7.58
N TRP A 21 -22.02 20.08 -6.66
CA TRP A 21 -21.73 19.79 -5.25
C TRP A 21 -21.34 18.33 -4.98
N MET A 22 -21.45 17.43 -5.97
CA MET A 22 -21.28 15.98 -5.78
C MET A 22 -19.91 15.61 -5.19
N ASN A 23 -18.82 16.16 -5.75
CA ASN A 23 -17.46 15.86 -5.29
C ASN A 23 -17.25 16.32 -3.84
N GLY A 24 -17.64 17.56 -3.51
CA GLY A 24 -17.54 18.08 -2.15
C GLY A 24 -18.37 17.30 -1.13
N PHE A 25 -19.56 16.83 -1.52
CA PHE A 25 -20.37 15.95 -0.68
C PHE A 25 -19.69 14.59 -0.46
N LEU A 26 -19.14 13.97 -1.51
CA LEU A 26 -18.44 12.69 -1.42
C LEU A 26 -17.19 12.80 -0.53
N ASP A 27 -16.41 13.87 -0.68
CA ASP A 27 -15.24 14.14 0.15
C ASP A 27 -15.61 14.32 1.63
N TYR A 28 -16.70 15.04 1.91
CA TYR A 28 -17.22 15.15 3.28
C TYR A 28 -17.72 13.81 3.82
N ALA A 29 -18.50 13.07 3.03
CA ALA A 29 -19.07 11.79 3.43
C ALA A 29 -17.99 10.71 3.67
N ALA A 30 -16.87 10.77 2.93
CA ALA A 30 -15.71 9.87 3.11
C ALA A 30 -15.07 9.98 4.51
N GLN A 31 -15.32 11.08 5.23
CA GLN A 31 -14.83 11.25 6.59
C GLN A 31 -15.67 10.49 7.63
N ASN A 32 -16.89 10.06 7.28
CA ASN A 32 -17.78 9.32 8.17
C ASN A 32 -17.67 7.80 7.91
N PRO A 33 -17.09 7.00 8.83
CA PRO A 33 -16.94 5.56 8.66
C PRO A 33 -18.25 4.82 8.40
N ARG A 34 -19.37 5.30 8.97
CA ARG A 34 -20.70 4.67 8.82
C ARG A 34 -21.25 4.82 7.40
N ALA A 35 -20.80 5.82 6.64
CA ALA A 35 -21.26 6.05 5.28
C ALA A 35 -20.45 5.25 4.24
N LEU A 36 -19.27 4.71 4.60
CA LEU A 36 -18.32 4.18 3.62
C LEU A 36 -18.85 2.98 2.84
N GLN A 37 -19.57 2.07 3.49
CA GLN A 37 -20.16 0.93 2.80
C GLN A 37 -21.12 1.37 1.69
N ASN A 38 -21.97 2.36 1.97
CA ASN A 38 -22.91 2.89 0.99
C ASN A 38 -22.22 3.78 -0.06
N LEU A 39 -21.15 4.49 0.30
CA LEU A 39 -20.32 5.21 -0.66
C LEU A 39 -19.62 4.25 -1.64
N ALA A 40 -19.11 3.11 -1.17
CA ALA A 40 -18.52 2.09 -2.04
C ALA A 40 -19.56 1.54 -3.03
N LYS A 41 -20.76 1.20 -2.56
CA LYS A 41 -21.89 0.79 -3.41
C LYS A 41 -22.25 1.87 -4.43
N LEU A 42 -22.31 3.14 -4.01
CA LEU A 42 -22.71 4.27 -4.85
C LEU A 42 -21.67 4.50 -5.95
N ARG A 43 -20.39 4.59 -5.57
CA ARG A 43 -19.28 4.77 -6.49
C ARG A 43 -19.18 3.64 -7.51
N ALA A 44 -19.47 2.40 -7.11
CA ALA A 44 -19.46 1.26 -8.01
C ALA A 44 -20.54 1.30 -9.10
N ARG A 45 -21.61 2.09 -8.92
CA ARG A 45 -22.71 2.25 -9.88
C ARG A 45 -22.60 3.52 -10.73
N LEU A 46 -21.72 4.44 -10.37
CA LEU A 46 -21.50 5.67 -11.11
C LEU A 46 -20.50 5.45 -12.26
N PRO A 47 -20.67 6.17 -13.38
CA PRO A 47 -19.67 6.19 -14.45
C PRO A 47 -18.29 6.60 -13.93
N ASN A 48 -17.26 6.04 -14.54
CA ASN A 48 -15.87 6.26 -14.11
C ASN A 48 -15.38 7.71 -14.29
N ASP A 49 -16.02 8.47 -15.18
CA ASP A 49 -15.74 9.89 -15.44
C ASP A 49 -16.67 10.83 -14.66
N ALA A 50 -17.60 10.29 -13.84
CA ALA A 50 -18.54 11.12 -13.09
C ALA A 50 -17.88 11.84 -11.91
N ILE A 51 -16.82 11.28 -11.33
CA ILE A 51 -16.17 11.78 -10.11
C ILE A 51 -14.75 12.22 -10.43
N GLU A 52 -14.32 13.32 -9.80
CA GLU A 52 -12.97 13.84 -9.95
C GLU A 52 -11.93 12.87 -9.38
N SER A 53 -10.74 12.85 -9.98
CA SER A 53 -9.67 11.93 -9.55
C SER A 53 -9.14 12.24 -8.14
N THR A 54 -9.27 13.48 -7.67
CA THR A 54 -8.97 13.90 -6.29
C THR A 54 -9.97 13.27 -5.31
N THR A 55 -11.26 13.35 -5.57
CA THR A 55 -12.31 12.72 -4.75
C THR A 55 -12.22 11.19 -4.76
N ASP A 56 -11.92 10.58 -5.91
CA ASP A 56 -11.66 9.13 -5.96
C ASP A 56 -10.46 8.72 -5.10
N ARG A 57 -9.41 9.57 -4.97
CA ARG A 57 -8.30 9.32 -4.04
C ARG A 57 -8.74 9.44 -2.59
N THR A 58 -9.56 10.43 -2.24
CA THR A 58 -10.14 10.57 -0.89
C THR A 58 -10.92 9.31 -0.50
N LEU A 59 -11.79 8.83 -1.40
CA LEU A 59 -12.59 7.62 -1.17
C LEU A 59 -11.71 6.37 -1.04
N LEU A 60 -10.70 6.22 -1.89
CA LEU A 60 -9.74 5.11 -1.83
C LEU A 60 -9.05 5.05 -0.45
N ILE A 61 -8.53 6.18 0.02
CA ILE A 61 -7.85 6.27 1.33
C ILE A 61 -8.84 5.92 2.45
N ALA A 62 -10.08 6.43 2.36
CA ALA A 62 -11.10 6.17 3.37
C ALA A 62 -11.49 4.68 3.43
N PHE A 63 -11.70 4.03 2.28
CA PHE A 63 -11.99 2.59 2.19
C PHE A 63 -10.84 1.74 2.73
N ALA A 64 -9.60 2.07 2.36
CA ALA A 64 -8.42 1.36 2.83
C ALA A 64 -8.28 1.44 4.36
N ARG A 65 -8.49 2.63 4.93
CA ARG A 65 -8.42 2.86 6.39
C ARG A 65 -9.44 2.05 7.18
N THR A 66 -10.61 1.76 6.61
CA THR A 66 -11.64 0.96 7.27
C THR A 66 -11.60 -0.53 6.92
N GLY A 67 -10.55 -0.97 6.22
CA GLY A 67 -10.36 -2.38 5.85
C GLY A 67 -11.14 -2.84 4.64
N ASP A 68 -11.86 -1.97 3.92
CA ASP A 68 -12.48 -2.31 2.63
C ASP A 68 -11.44 -2.18 1.50
N ILE A 69 -10.43 -3.07 1.56
CA ILE A 69 -9.29 -3.06 0.65
C ILE A 69 -9.73 -3.38 -0.78
N ALA A 70 -10.75 -4.24 -0.95
CA ALA A 70 -11.26 -4.60 -2.27
C ALA A 70 -11.88 -3.39 -3.00
N SER A 71 -12.73 -2.61 -2.33
CA SER A 71 -13.29 -1.38 -2.91
C SER A 71 -12.21 -0.33 -3.17
N ALA A 72 -11.25 -0.18 -2.25
CA ALA A 72 -10.12 0.72 -2.42
C ALA A 72 -9.27 0.33 -3.65
N TYR A 73 -8.97 -0.96 -3.82
CA TYR A 73 -8.18 -1.44 -4.95
C TYR A 73 -8.92 -1.26 -6.27
N LYS A 74 -10.24 -1.47 -6.30
CA LYS A 74 -11.05 -1.21 -7.49
C LYS A 74 -10.92 0.26 -7.95
N LEU A 75 -10.96 1.22 -7.02
CA LEU A 75 -10.72 2.63 -7.33
C LEU A 75 -9.29 2.88 -7.80
N TYR A 76 -8.29 2.26 -7.16
CA TYR A 76 -6.90 2.37 -7.56
C TYR A 76 -6.69 1.96 -9.02
N THR A 77 -7.24 0.81 -9.44
CA THR A 77 -7.12 0.35 -10.84
C THR A 77 -7.72 1.34 -11.84
N HIS A 78 -8.72 2.12 -11.44
CA HIS A 78 -9.28 3.19 -12.29
C HIS A 78 -8.32 4.38 -12.39
N LEU A 79 -7.76 4.82 -11.25
CA LEU A 79 -6.85 5.96 -11.18
C LEU A 79 -5.55 5.73 -11.98
N ILE A 80 -4.99 4.52 -11.95
CA ILE A 80 -3.73 4.22 -12.64
C ILE A 80 -3.89 4.02 -14.15
N LYS A 81 -5.07 3.68 -14.66
CA LYS A 81 -5.32 3.57 -16.12
C LYS A 81 -5.08 4.90 -16.86
N LYS A 82 -5.16 6.02 -16.14
CA LYS A 82 -4.91 7.36 -16.65
C LYS A 82 -3.42 7.76 -16.56
N ARG A 83 -2.56 6.89 -16.02
CA ARG A 83 -1.11 7.15 -15.87
C ARG A 83 -0.30 6.49 -16.99
N THR A 84 0.76 7.17 -17.39
CA THR A 84 1.68 6.72 -18.44
C THR A 84 2.81 5.83 -17.94
N SER A 85 3.14 5.85 -16.63
CA SER A 85 4.03 4.85 -16.01
C SER A 85 3.97 4.89 -14.48
N THR A 86 3.96 3.71 -13.86
CA THR A 86 4.29 3.51 -12.44
C THR A 86 5.64 2.81 -12.39
N LYS A 87 6.69 3.43 -11.85
CA LYS A 87 8.03 2.83 -11.73
C LYS A 87 8.57 2.95 -10.31
N GLY A 88 9.31 1.92 -9.88
CA GLY A 88 10.06 1.89 -8.64
C GLY A 88 9.25 2.22 -7.40
N TRP A 89 9.61 3.33 -6.77
CA TRP A 89 9.10 3.81 -5.49
C TRP A 89 7.98 4.87 -5.63
N ASP A 90 7.19 4.82 -6.71
CA ASP A 90 6.01 5.69 -6.89
C ASP A 90 5.14 5.65 -5.62
N SER A 91 4.78 6.84 -5.14
CA SER A 91 4.04 7.10 -3.89
C SER A 91 2.79 7.94 -4.13
N SER A 92 2.31 8.00 -5.36
CA SER A 92 1.28 8.96 -5.77
C SER A 92 -0.15 8.53 -5.41
N VAL A 93 -0.44 7.24 -5.19
CA VAL A 93 -1.74 6.70 -4.70
C VAL A 93 -1.55 5.58 -3.65
N PRO A 94 -1.03 5.88 -2.45
CA PRO A 94 -1.00 4.90 -1.37
C PRO A 94 -2.42 4.46 -0.95
N PRO A 95 -2.60 3.24 -0.41
CA PRO A 95 -1.56 2.28 -0.03
C PRO A 95 -1.13 1.31 -1.15
N PHE A 96 -1.67 1.45 -2.37
CA PHE A 96 -1.35 0.54 -3.49
C PHE A 96 -0.12 0.98 -4.30
N ASP A 97 0.17 2.29 -4.29
CA ASP A 97 1.53 2.82 -4.43
C ASP A 97 2.24 2.83 -3.06
N TRP A 98 3.54 3.12 -3.04
CA TRP A 98 4.31 3.16 -1.79
C TRP A 98 3.86 4.29 -0.86
N ALA A 99 3.45 3.94 0.35
CA ALA A 99 3.36 4.88 1.47
C ALA A 99 4.74 5.01 2.13
N LEU A 100 5.37 6.18 2.01
CA LEU A 100 6.69 6.46 2.57
C LEU A 100 6.57 7.26 3.87
N SER A 101 7.44 6.98 4.85
CA SER A 101 7.47 7.73 6.11
C SER A 101 8.22 9.05 5.96
N ASP A 102 7.63 10.13 6.44
CA ASP A 102 8.27 11.46 6.51
C ASP A 102 8.16 12.04 7.93
N LYS A 103 8.84 11.39 8.89
CA LYS A 103 8.85 11.79 10.30
C LYS A 103 10.22 12.38 10.66
N ASP A 104 10.25 13.32 11.61
CA ASP A 104 11.54 13.86 12.05
C ASP A 104 12.46 12.77 12.60
N GLY A 105 13.65 12.69 12.00
CA GLY A 105 14.65 11.69 12.31
C GLY A 105 14.35 10.29 11.80
N PHE A 106 13.30 10.11 10.99
CA PHE A 106 12.90 8.83 10.42
C PHE A 106 12.17 9.05 9.09
N GLN A 107 12.94 9.08 8.01
CA GLN A 107 12.47 9.47 6.69
C GLN A 107 12.84 8.46 5.62
N ALA A 108 11.93 8.27 4.67
CA ALA A 108 12.13 7.59 3.40
C ALA A 108 11.65 8.50 2.26
N SER A 109 12.47 8.68 1.24
CA SER A 109 12.17 9.60 0.13
C SER A 109 12.84 9.15 -1.16
N VAL A 110 12.28 9.55 -2.30
CA VAL A 110 12.85 9.31 -3.63
C VAL A 110 13.35 10.66 -4.14
N PRO A 111 14.68 10.88 -4.23
CA PRO A 111 15.23 12.10 -4.81
C PRO A 111 14.77 12.28 -6.26
N GLY A 112 14.60 13.52 -6.73
CA GLY A 112 13.89 13.84 -7.97
C GLY A 112 14.28 13.05 -9.22
N ASP A 113 15.58 12.82 -9.44
CA ASP A 113 16.09 12.08 -10.61
C ASP A 113 16.54 10.64 -10.30
N SER A 114 16.19 10.14 -9.12
CA SER A 114 16.60 8.81 -8.64
C SER A 114 15.42 7.85 -8.69
N ASP A 115 15.67 6.62 -9.15
CA ASP A 115 14.73 5.51 -8.99
C ASP A 115 14.92 4.78 -7.66
N ASP A 116 15.93 5.16 -6.87
CA ASP A 116 16.22 4.55 -5.58
C ASP A 116 15.55 5.28 -4.41
N LEU A 117 15.16 4.50 -3.40
CA LEU A 117 14.64 5.00 -2.13
C LEU A 117 15.77 5.32 -1.18
N ASN A 118 15.87 6.58 -0.76
CA ASN A 118 16.77 7.00 0.30
C ASN A 118 16.10 6.92 1.67
N ILE A 119 16.83 6.36 2.63
CA ILE A 119 16.38 6.15 4.00
C ILE A 119 17.35 6.84 4.96
N SER A 120 16.80 7.51 5.96
CA SER A 120 17.56 8.18 7.02
C SER A 120 16.89 7.96 8.38
N ILE A 121 17.56 7.23 9.27
CA ILE A 121 17.08 6.89 10.62
C ILE A 121 18.09 7.43 11.65
N LYS A 122 17.69 8.43 12.43
CA LYS A 122 18.50 8.97 13.55
C LYS A 122 18.55 7.95 14.71
N PRO A 123 19.61 7.98 15.55
CA PRO A 123 19.69 7.13 16.74
C PRO A 123 18.44 7.24 17.64
N GLY A 124 17.99 6.10 18.15
CA GLY A 124 16.80 6.00 19.01
C GLY A 124 15.47 6.04 18.25
N LYS A 125 15.48 6.12 16.92
CA LYS A 125 14.28 6.10 16.07
C LYS A 125 14.10 4.75 15.37
N GLY A 126 12.87 4.43 15.01
CA GLY A 126 12.54 3.27 14.21
C GLY A 126 11.05 3.19 13.88
N GLY A 127 10.71 2.23 13.04
CA GLY A 127 9.34 1.97 12.60
C GLY A 127 9.28 1.49 11.16
N VAL A 128 8.09 1.60 10.58
CA VAL A 128 7.84 1.30 9.17
C VAL A 128 8.16 2.53 8.33
N PHE A 129 9.09 2.42 7.39
CA PHE A 129 9.49 3.52 6.53
C PHE A 129 8.90 3.45 5.12
N ALA A 130 8.48 2.26 4.67
CA ALA A 130 7.77 2.10 3.41
C ALA A 130 6.73 0.97 3.52
N THR A 131 5.56 1.14 2.91
CA THR A 131 4.53 0.11 2.83
C THR A 131 3.84 0.14 1.48
N LYS A 132 3.51 -1.03 0.95
CA LYS A 132 2.70 -1.17 -0.26
C LYS A 132 1.78 -2.38 -0.14
N ILE A 133 0.52 -2.22 -0.51
CA ILE A 133 -0.45 -3.31 -0.61
C ILE A 133 -0.53 -3.75 -2.08
N ILE A 134 -0.46 -5.06 -2.30
CA ILE A 134 -0.60 -5.67 -3.62
C ILE A 134 -1.71 -6.73 -3.60
N PRO A 135 -2.43 -6.92 -4.72
CA PRO A 135 -3.29 -8.08 -4.86
C PRO A 135 -2.45 -9.35 -4.94
N VAL A 136 -2.96 -10.42 -4.35
CA VAL A 136 -2.38 -11.78 -4.42
C VAL A 136 -3.50 -12.80 -4.59
N ASN A 137 -3.16 -14.02 -5.03
CA ASN A 137 -4.11 -15.11 -5.03
C ASN A 137 -3.64 -16.20 -4.06
N GLY A 138 -4.60 -16.82 -3.38
CA GLY A 138 -4.34 -18.01 -2.57
C GLY A 138 -3.72 -19.14 -3.39
N GLY A 139 -2.69 -19.78 -2.82
CA GLY A 139 -1.91 -20.84 -3.46
C GLY A 139 -0.80 -20.36 -4.40
N ASP A 140 -0.71 -19.06 -4.69
CA ASP A 140 0.44 -18.51 -5.41
C ASP A 140 1.66 -18.40 -4.48
N SER A 141 2.85 -18.39 -5.07
CA SER A 141 4.09 -17.97 -4.43
C SER A 141 4.34 -16.47 -4.66
N LEU A 142 5.11 -15.86 -3.78
CA LEU A 142 5.54 -14.46 -3.88
C LEU A 142 7.05 -14.38 -3.63
N HIS A 143 7.75 -13.65 -4.49
CA HIS A 143 9.18 -13.39 -4.36
C HIS A 143 9.44 -11.88 -4.45
N ILE A 144 10.18 -11.36 -3.47
CA ILE A 144 10.59 -9.97 -3.40
C ILE A 144 12.12 -9.91 -3.43
N GLN A 145 12.67 -9.16 -4.37
CA GLN A 145 14.10 -8.95 -4.53
C GLN A 145 14.44 -7.46 -4.65
N GLY A 146 15.60 -7.06 -4.12
CA GLY A 146 16.07 -5.69 -4.24
C GLY A 146 17.53 -5.55 -3.84
N ASN A 147 18.21 -4.56 -4.40
CA ASN A 147 19.56 -4.21 -3.99
C ASN A 147 19.53 -3.13 -2.93
N PHE A 148 20.52 -3.19 -2.06
CA PHE A 148 20.63 -2.31 -0.91
C PHE A 148 22.08 -1.87 -0.74
N LYS A 149 22.26 -0.59 -0.40
CA LYS A 149 23.55 -0.01 -0.02
C LYS A 149 23.34 0.95 1.14
N GLY A 150 24.25 0.97 2.10
CA GLY A 150 24.21 1.99 3.14
C GLY A 150 25.30 1.86 4.19
N THR A 151 25.21 2.71 5.20
CA THR A 151 26.14 2.77 6.33
C THR A 151 25.40 3.01 7.65
N GLY A 152 26.11 2.79 8.77
CA GLY A 152 25.58 3.00 10.11
C GLY A 152 24.81 1.81 10.68
N PHE A 153 24.90 0.64 10.04
CA PHE A 153 24.32 -0.61 10.52
C PHE A 153 25.21 -1.28 11.56
N THR A 154 24.57 -1.97 12.48
CA THR A 154 25.18 -2.98 13.35
C THR A 154 24.42 -4.28 13.15
N ASP A 155 25.02 -5.43 13.48
CA ASP A 155 24.32 -6.73 13.42
C ASP A 155 23.04 -6.76 14.28
N THR A 156 22.94 -5.84 15.24
CA THR A 156 21.80 -5.66 16.14
C THR A 156 20.76 -4.64 15.64
N SER A 157 21.01 -3.93 14.53
CA SER A 157 20.11 -2.92 13.95
C SER A 157 19.68 -3.27 12.51
N PRO A 158 19.14 -4.47 12.25
CA PRO A 158 18.77 -4.83 10.90
C PRO A 158 17.60 -4.00 10.39
N LEU A 159 17.63 -3.73 9.09
CA LEU A 159 16.40 -3.42 8.37
C LEU A 159 15.70 -4.75 8.07
N GLU A 160 14.40 -4.74 7.95
CA GLU A 160 13.65 -5.94 7.58
C GLU A 160 12.61 -5.59 6.52
N VAL A 161 12.39 -6.55 5.63
CA VAL A 161 11.22 -6.60 4.77
C VAL A 161 10.36 -7.74 5.27
N SER A 162 9.08 -7.46 5.46
CA SER A 162 8.08 -8.47 5.78
C SER A 162 6.91 -8.38 4.83
N VAL A 163 6.23 -9.51 4.66
CA VAL A 163 4.94 -9.58 3.99
C VAL A 163 3.93 -10.09 4.98
N SER A 164 2.81 -9.38 5.09
CA SER A 164 1.68 -9.79 5.92
C SER A 164 0.42 -9.90 5.07
N CYS A 165 -0.43 -10.86 5.39
CA CYS A 165 -1.76 -10.94 4.82
C CYS A 165 -2.65 -9.86 5.41
N VAL A 166 -3.32 -9.06 4.57
CA VAL A 166 -4.12 -7.93 5.05
C VAL A 166 -5.40 -8.41 5.73
N GLU A 167 -6.05 -9.44 5.18
CA GLU A 167 -7.31 -9.98 5.73
C GLU A 167 -7.11 -10.72 7.05
N LEU A 168 -6.01 -11.47 7.17
CA LEU A 168 -5.73 -12.29 8.34
C LEU A 168 -4.89 -11.57 9.40
N GLY A 169 -4.20 -10.49 9.02
CA GLY A 169 -3.24 -9.79 9.88
C GLY A 169 -2.00 -10.60 10.23
N SER A 170 -1.82 -11.79 9.65
CA SER A 170 -0.70 -12.68 9.91
C SER A 170 0.51 -12.36 9.02
N THR A 171 1.71 -12.50 9.56
CA THR A 171 2.95 -12.42 8.76
C THR A 171 3.12 -13.70 7.95
N LEU A 172 3.28 -13.55 6.63
CA LEU A 172 3.53 -14.65 5.69
C LEU A 172 5.02 -15.00 5.61
N GLY A 173 5.89 -14.00 5.76
CA GLY A 173 7.33 -14.18 5.81
C GLY A 173 8.05 -12.87 6.06
N SER A 174 9.30 -12.95 6.52
CA SER A 174 10.18 -11.79 6.60
C SER A 174 11.64 -12.18 6.47
N THR A 175 12.47 -11.19 6.11
CA THR A 175 13.92 -11.33 6.07
C THR A 175 14.58 -10.03 6.50
N GLN A 176 15.74 -10.16 7.15
CA GLN A 176 16.55 -9.03 7.58
C GLN A 176 17.64 -8.74 6.55
N PHE A 177 18.00 -7.46 6.39
CA PHE A 177 19.06 -7.03 5.50
C PHE A 177 19.86 -5.85 6.10
N THR A 178 21.19 -5.98 6.05
CA THR A 178 22.17 -4.98 6.53
C THR A 178 23.43 -4.91 5.66
N SER A 179 23.78 -6.01 5.00
CA SER A 179 24.95 -6.13 4.12
C SER A 179 24.69 -6.96 2.86
N SER A 180 23.55 -7.66 2.79
CA SER A 180 23.13 -8.50 1.68
C SER A 180 21.96 -7.87 0.93
N PRO A 181 21.75 -8.25 -0.35
CA PRO A 181 20.53 -7.91 -1.07
C PRO A 181 19.28 -8.38 -0.33
N ILE A 182 18.17 -7.72 -0.60
CA ILE A 182 16.85 -8.13 -0.16
C ILE A 182 16.46 -9.35 -1.01
N ASP A 183 16.18 -10.47 -0.35
CA ASP A 183 15.66 -11.68 -0.97
C ASP A 183 14.68 -12.39 -0.01
N LEU A 184 13.38 -12.27 -0.31
CA LEU A 184 12.30 -12.87 0.47
C LEU A 184 11.41 -13.71 -0.43
N SER A 185 11.32 -15.00 -0.15
CA SER A 185 10.46 -15.95 -0.86
C SER A 185 9.38 -16.51 0.06
N ILE A 186 8.14 -16.48 -0.41
CA ILE A 186 6.97 -17.10 0.23
C ILE A 186 6.46 -18.18 -0.72
N SER A 187 6.51 -19.42 -0.26
CA SER A 187 6.25 -20.60 -1.09
C SER A 187 4.77 -20.77 -1.44
N SER A 188 3.86 -20.37 -0.55
CA SER A 188 2.41 -20.49 -0.76
C SER A 188 1.66 -19.46 0.08
N ILE A 189 0.80 -18.68 -0.56
CA ILE A 189 -0.09 -17.71 0.07
C ILE A 189 -1.36 -18.41 0.56
N PRO A 190 -1.86 -18.14 1.78
CA PRO A 190 -3.11 -18.71 2.28
C PRO A 190 -4.30 -18.44 1.35
N ALA A 191 -5.25 -19.38 1.28
CA ALA A 191 -6.39 -19.30 0.37
C ALA A 191 -7.26 -18.06 0.62
N GLU A 192 -7.33 -17.62 1.88
CA GLU A 192 -8.12 -16.49 2.35
C GLU A 192 -7.45 -15.13 2.13
N CYS A 193 -6.18 -15.13 1.69
CA CYS A 193 -5.41 -13.92 1.50
C CYS A 193 -5.56 -13.39 0.07
N HIS A 194 -6.21 -12.24 -0.08
CA HIS A 194 -6.43 -11.60 -1.38
C HIS A 194 -5.54 -10.36 -1.54
N PHE A 195 -5.08 -9.79 -0.43
CA PHE A 195 -4.14 -8.68 -0.42
C PHE A 195 -2.98 -8.95 0.53
N ALA A 196 -1.77 -8.67 0.05
CA ALA A 196 -0.56 -8.75 0.84
C ALA A 196 0.03 -7.34 1.04
N ALA A 197 0.39 -7.02 2.28
CA ALA A 197 1.13 -5.82 2.62
C ALA A 197 2.62 -6.13 2.65
N ILE A 198 3.40 -5.48 1.78
CA ILE A 198 4.85 -5.45 1.83
C ILE A 198 5.26 -4.29 2.73
N ILE A 199 6.00 -4.59 3.78
CA ILE A 199 6.37 -3.66 4.84
C ILE A 199 7.88 -3.62 4.93
N LEU A 200 8.47 -2.45 4.79
CA LEU A 200 9.88 -2.23 5.06
C LEU A 200 10.02 -1.45 6.37
N ASN A 201 10.77 -2.02 7.30
CA ASN A 201 10.97 -1.48 8.64
C ASN A 201 12.46 -1.33 8.96
N GLY A 202 12.74 -0.48 9.93
CA GLY A 202 14.11 -0.26 10.37
C GLY A 202 14.18 0.44 11.72
N ARG A 203 15.30 0.24 12.41
CA ARG A 203 15.56 0.88 13.70
C ARG A 203 17.04 1.18 13.84
N ALA A 204 17.36 2.36 14.37
CA ALA A 204 18.70 2.71 14.84
C ALA A 204 18.70 2.79 16.36
N TRP A 205 19.59 2.06 17.02
CA TRP A 205 19.71 2.13 18.49
C TRP A 205 20.21 3.49 18.96
N SER A 206 19.86 3.87 20.20
CA SER A 206 20.23 5.17 20.78
C SER A 206 21.74 5.38 20.90
N PHE A 207 22.50 4.31 21.12
CA PHE A 207 23.97 4.33 21.17
C PHE A 207 24.62 4.00 19.81
N GLY A 208 23.81 3.76 18.79
CA GLY A 208 24.27 3.47 17.43
C GLY A 208 24.50 4.73 16.60
N GLY A 209 25.04 4.53 15.40
CA GLY A 209 25.13 5.59 14.40
C GLY A 209 23.79 5.90 13.75
N LYS A 210 23.73 7.04 13.06
CA LYS A 210 22.65 7.32 12.11
C LYS A 210 22.73 6.33 10.96
N ILE A 211 21.62 5.64 10.67
CA ILE A 211 21.51 4.80 9.48
C ILE A 211 21.22 5.71 8.27
N LYS A 212 22.00 5.52 7.20
CA LYS A 212 21.72 6.08 5.88
C LYS A 212 21.80 4.94 4.86
N ALA A 213 20.74 4.79 4.07
CA ALA A 213 20.67 3.72 3.10
C ALA A 213 19.95 4.15 1.82
N THR A 214 20.21 3.39 0.77
CA THR A 214 19.58 3.50 -0.54
C THR A 214 19.13 2.10 -0.96
N ILE A 215 17.86 1.96 -1.35
CA ILE A 215 17.28 0.71 -1.83
C ILE A 215 16.84 0.89 -3.28
N SER A 216 17.30 0.02 -4.16
CA SER A 216 16.83 -0.01 -5.55
C SER A 216 15.34 -0.33 -5.61
N PRO A 217 14.65 -0.04 -6.73
CA PRO A 217 13.32 -0.60 -6.99
C PRO A 217 13.25 -2.08 -6.64
N LEU A 218 12.20 -2.48 -5.91
CA LEU A 218 11.95 -3.89 -5.62
C LEU A 218 11.35 -4.58 -6.84
N SER A 219 11.91 -5.73 -7.20
CA SER A 219 11.26 -6.70 -8.08
C SER A 219 10.31 -7.54 -7.23
N ILE A 220 9.02 -7.50 -7.57
CA ILE A 220 7.97 -8.24 -6.87
C ILE A 220 7.32 -9.15 -7.92
N THR A 221 7.49 -10.47 -7.77
CA THR A 221 6.96 -11.46 -8.69
C THR A 221 6.03 -12.42 -7.96
N SER A 222 4.88 -12.68 -8.56
CA SER A 222 3.91 -13.67 -8.08
C SER A 222 3.71 -14.73 -9.16
N GLY A 223 3.60 -16.00 -8.76
CA GLY A 223 3.37 -17.10 -9.69
C GLY A 223 2.66 -18.27 -9.01
N LYS A 224 2.18 -19.24 -9.79
CA LYS A 224 1.57 -20.45 -9.21
C LYS A 224 2.62 -21.22 -8.42
N SER A 225 2.29 -21.64 -7.19
CA SER A 225 3.20 -22.48 -6.41
C SER A 225 3.37 -23.83 -7.10
N THR A 226 4.58 -24.14 -7.56
CA THR A 226 4.95 -25.49 -7.99
C THR A 226 5.23 -26.32 -6.76
N LEU A 227 4.17 -26.84 -6.13
CA LEU A 227 4.30 -27.92 -5.16
C LEU A 227 4.72 -29.18 -5.92
N THR A 228 6.02 -29.47 -5.93
CA THR A 228 6.54 -30.77 -6.35
C THR A 228 6.05 -31.79 -5.33
N THR A 229 4.97 -32.50 -5.64
CA THR A 229 4.55 -33.67 -4.87
C THR A 229 5.61 -34.77 -5.06
N SER A 230 6.53 -34.89 -4.11
CA SER A 230 7.32 -36.11 -3.95
C SER A 230 6.36 -37.23 -3.53
N LYS A 231 6.22 -38.23 -4.41
CA LYS A 231 5.55 -39.51 -4.13
C LYS A 231 6.43 -40.38 -3.25
#